data_AF-A0A5N5G228-F1
#
_entry.id   AF-A0A5N5G228-F1
#
_cell.length_a   1.000
_cell.length_b   1.000
_cell.length_c   1.000
_cell.angle_alpha   90.00
_cell.angle_beta   90.00
_cell.angle_gamma   90.00
#
_symmetry.space_group_name_H-M   'P 1'
#
loop_
_entity.id
_entity.type
_entity.pdbx_description
1 polymer ?
#
loop_
_entity_poly.entity_id
_entity_poly.type
_entity_poly.pdbx_seq_one_letter_code
_entity_poly.pdbx_strand_id
1 'polypeptide(L)'
;MEDAATAEISWQWIKYGVESDRDGIGVRVEKELFGRGVEEEMERIERERLVMIGKEKFKKGMYKEVRRIFTRQCTAQILDDFLTLDAYNRIVLHYPKGLTRL
;
A
#
# COMPACT_ATOMS: atom_id res chain seq x y z
N MET A 1 12.50 3.11 6.39
CA MET A 1 12.72 2.57 5.02
C MET A 1 11.82 1.38 4.98
N GLU A 2 10.66 1.51 4.32
CA GLU A 2 9.64 0.46 4.33
C GLU A 2 9.87 -0.52 3.19
N ASP A 3 9.66 -1.81 3.45
CA ASP A 3 9.81 -2.89 2.48
C ASP A 3 8.55 -3.78 2.44
N ALA A 4 8.65 -4.91 1.73
CA ALA A 4 7.56 -5.87 1.67
C ALA A 4 7.19 -6.43 3.06
N ALA A 5 8.17 -6.63 3.95
CA ALA A 5 7.92 -7.16 5.29
C ALA A 5 7.10 -6.16 6.15
N THR A 6 7.28 -4.85 5.97
CA THR A 6 6.39 -3.84 6.60
C THR A 6 4.92 -4.07 6.20
N ALA A 7 4.66 -4.39 4.93
CA ALA A 7 3.30 -4.66 4.46
C ALA A 7 2.73 -5.97 5.05
N GLU A 8 3.57 -6.99 5.23
CA GLU A 8 3.18 -8.27 5.85
C GLU A 8 2.79 -8.10 7.32
N ILE A 9 3.60 -7.34 8.08
CA ILE A 9 3.30 -7.06 9.50
C ILE A 9 2.01 -6.23 9.63
N SER A 10 1.75 -5.32 8.69
CA SER A 10 0.50 -4.54 8.67
C SER A 10 -0.73 -5.43 8.52
N TRP A 11 -0.65 -6.49 7.70
CA TRP A 11 -1.72 -7.49 7.60
C TRP A 11 -1.93 -8.25 8.91
N GLN A 12 -0.84 -8.65 9.58
CA GLN A 12 -0.92 -9.38 10.85
C GLN A 12 -1.63 -8.54 11.92
N TRP A 13 -1.34 -7.24 12.02
CA TRP A 13 -1.98 -6.37 13.01
C TRP A 13 -3.50 -6.31 12.84
N ILE A 14 -3.98 -6.24 11.59
CA ILE A 14 -5.41 -6.26 11.27
C ILE A 14 -6.00 -7.65 11.55
N LYS A 15 -5.27 -8.72 11.20
CA LYS A 15 -5.74 -10.10 11.36
C LYS A 15 -5.90 -10.49 12.83
N TYR A 16 -4.94 -10.11 13.66
CA TYR A 16 -4.90 -10.44 15.09
C TYR A 16 -5.53 -9.34 15.98
N GLY A 17 -5.94 -8.21 15.39
CA GLY A 17 -6.61 -7.13 16.11
C GLY A 17 -5.73 -6.53 17.21
N VAL A 18 -4.45 -6.31 16.90
CA VAL A 18 -3.47 -5.74 17.84
C VAL A 18 -3.98 -4.38 18.33
N GLU A 19 -3.85 -4.11 19.63
CA GLU A 19 -4.19 -2.80 20.19
C GLU A 19 -3.08 -1.81 19.85
N SER A 20 -3.45 -0.76 19.14
CA SER A 20 -2.60 0.39 18.87
C SER A 20 -2.81 1.41 19.98
N ASP A 21 -1.75 1.77 20.67
CA ASP A 21 -1.75 2.86 21.67
C ASP A 21 -1.52 4.21 20.98
N ARG A 22 -2.30 4.47 19.92
CA ARG A 22 -2.31 5.78 19.29
C ARG A 22 -3.19 6.67 20.15
N ASP A 23 -2.58 7.71 20.73
CA ASP A 23 -3.25 8.74 21.55
C ASP A 23 -3.62 8.32 22.99
N GLY A 24 -2.98 7.30 23.57
CA GLY A 24 -3.19 6.89 24.97
C GLY A 24 -4.49 6.11 25.21
N ILE A 25 -5.21 5.78 24.12
CA ILE A 25 -6.42 4.97 24.11
C ILE A 25 -6.08 3.75 23.27
N GLY A 26 -6.17 2.55 23.88
CA GLY A 26 -6.00 1.30 23.15
C GLY A 26 -7.09 1.15 22.09
N VAL A 27 -6.77 1.42 20.83
CA VAL A 27 -7.69 1.23 19.71
C VAL A 27 -7.27 -0.04 18.99
N ARG A 28 -8.20 -1.00 18.84
CA ARG A 28 -7.93 -2.19 18.03
C ARG A 28 -7.73 -1.81 16.58
N VAL A 29 -6.69 -2.37 15.98
CA VAL A 29 -6.42 -2.21 14.56
C VAL A 29 -7.45 -3.00 13.76
N GLU A 30 -8.48 -2.31 13.31
CA GLU A 30 -9.53 -2.85 12.43
C GLU A 30 -9.38 -2.34 11.00
N LYS A 31 -10.05 -3.01 10.05
CA LYS A 31 -10.01 -2.64 8.63
C LYS A 31 -10.43 -1.19 8.37
N GLU A 32 -11.38 -0.68 9.16
CA GLU A 32 -11.84 0.70 9.04
C GLU A 32 -10.77 1.70 9.49
N LEU A 33 -10.12 1.45 10.63
CA LEU A 33 -9.01 2.27 11.11
C LEU A 33 -7.85 2.28 10.12
N PHE A 34 -7.50 1.11 9.59
CA PHE A 34 -6.48 0.99 8.54
C PHE A 34 -6.87 1.75 7.27
N GLY A 35 -8.12 1.62 6.82
CA GLY A 35 -8.61 2.33 5.62
C GLY A 35 -8.54 3.84 5.76
N ARG A 36 -8.87 4.38 6.94
CA ARG A 36 -8.72 5.81 7.26
C ARG A 36 -7.26 6.25 7.23
N GLY A 37 -6.37 5.50 7.87
CA GLY A 37 -4.93 5.80 7.86
C GLY A 37 -4.33 5.78 6.45
N VAL A 38 -4.76 4.85 5.59
CA VAL A 38 -4.35 4.81 4.18
C VAL A 38 -4.82 6.05 3.42
N GLU A 39 -6.04 6.55 3.66
CA GLU A 39 -6.52 7.77 3.00
C GLU A 39 -5.69 8.99 3.43
N GLU A 40 -5.52 9.18 4.75
CA GLU A 40 -4.73 10.29 5.31
C GLU A 40 -3.30 10.32 4.75
N GLU A 41 -2.67 9.16 4.67
CA GLU A 41 -1.31 9.04 4.15
C GLU A 41 -1.25 9.26 2.63
N MET A 42 -2.26 8.79 1.88
CA MET A 42 -2.33 9.02 0.44
C MET A 42 -2.54 10.50 0.10
N GLU A 43 -3.34 11.22 0.87
CA GLU A 43 -3.46 12.67 0.74
C GLU A 43 -2.14 13.38 1.05
N ARG A 44 -1.42 12.94 2.09
CA ARG A 44 -0.10 13.48 2.42
C ARG A 44 0.90 13.26 1.28
N ILE A 45 0.98 12.02 0.76
CA ILE A 45 1.82 11.66 -0.38
C ILE A 45 1.44 12.50 -1.61
N GLU A 46 0.15 12.69 -1.88
CA GLU A 46 -0.30 13.54 -2.97
C GLU A 46 0.21 14.98 -2.80
N ARG A 47 0.00 15.59 -1.63
CA ARG A 47 0.50 16.96 -1.35
C ARG A 47 2.01 17.07 -1.52
N GLU A 48 2.78 16.17 -0.90
CA GLU A 48 4.24 16.18 -0.96
C GLU A 48 4.76 15.96 -2.39
N ARG A 49 4.21 14.97 -3.11
CA ARG A 49 4.64 14.67 -4.48
C ARG A 49 4.20 15.76 -5.45
N LEU A 50 3.03 16.35 -5.28
CA LEU A 50 2.61 17.50 -6.10
C LEU A 50 3.59 18.67 -5.98
N VAL A 51 4.10 18.95 -4.77
CA VAL A 51 5.11 20.00 -4.54
C VAL A 51 6.46 19.62 -5.16
N MET A 52 6.91 18.38 -5.01
CA MET A 52 8.26 17.97 -5.45
C MET A 52 8.38 17.69 -6.97
N ILE A 53 7.40 17.00 -7.55
CA ILE A 53 7.48 16.50 -8.94
C ILE A 53 6.42 17.08 -9.86
N GLY A 54 5.47 17.84 -9.32
CA GLY A 54 4.40 18.48 -10.09
C GLY A 54 3.24 17.55 -10.47
N LYS A 55 2.10 18.18 -10.80
CA LYS A 55 0.82 17.50 -11.10
C LYS A 55 0.91 16.50 -12.25
N GLU A 56 1.70 16.77 -13.28
CA GLU A 56 1.81 15.89 -14.44
C GLU A 56 2.53 14.58 -14.14
N LYS A 57 3.67 14.64 -13.42
CA LYS A 57 4.41 13.43 -13.05
C LYS A 57 3.65 12.62 -12.00
N PHE A 58 2.97 13.29 -11.07
CA PHE A 58 2.09 12.62 -10.11
C PHE A 58 0.95 11.87 -10.79
N LYS A 59 0.24 12.51 -11.73
CA LYS A 59 -0.83 11.87 -12.52
C LYS A 59 -0.35 10.68 -13.37
N LYS A 60 0.89 10.75 -13.87
CA LYS A 60 1.52 9.62 -14.59
C LYS A 60 2.00 8.51 -13.65
N GLY A 61 2.10 8.79 -12.36
CA GLY A 61 2.45 7.80 -11.35
C GLY A 61 1.30 6.83 -11.09
N MET A 62 1.64 5.58 -10.80
CA MET A 62 0.67 4.50 -10.51
C MET A 62 0.16 4.53 -9.06
N TYR A 63 0.11 5.69 -8.41
CA TYR A 63 -0.20 5.81 -6.97
C TYR A 63 -1.56 5.23 -6.59
N LYS A 64 -2.59 5.45 -7.42
CA LYS A 64 -3.93 4.87 -7.20
C LYS A 64 -3.92 3.35 -7.30
N GLU A 65 -3.15 2.82 -8.24
CA GLU A 65 -3.05 1.39 -8.46
C GLU A 65 -2.27 0.71 -7.34
N VAL A 66 -1.15 1.31 -6.93
CA VAL A 66 -0.34 0.86 -5.79
C VAL A 66 -1.17 0.86 -4.50
N ARG A 67 -1.92 1.95 -4.23
CA ARG A 67 -2.86 2.02 -3.10
C ARG A 67 -3.83 0.84 -3.12
N ARG A 68 -4.45 0.56 -4.27
CA ARG A 68 -5.41 -0.54 -4.42
C ARG A 68 -4.79 -1.90 -4.10
N ILE A 69 -3.58 -2.16 -4.60
CA ILE A 69 -2.85 -3.41 -4.34
C ILE A 69 -2.52 -3.54 -2.86
N PHE A 70 -1.93 -2.50 -2.27
CA PHE A 70 -1.55 -2.46 -0.87
C PHE A 70 -2.74 -2.68 0.07
N THR A 71 -3.83 -1.94 -0.15
CA THR A 71 -5.06 -2.10 0.66
C THR A 71 -5.62 -3.50 0.54
N ARG A 72 -5.62 -4.10 -0.65
CA ARG A 72 -6.09 -5.48 -0.83
C ARG A 72 -5.22 -6.48 -0.07
N GLN A 73 -3.89 -6.35 -0.15
CA GLN A 73 -2.96 -7.24 0.53
C GLN A 73 -3.12 -7.17 2.06
N CYS A 74 -3.16 -5.97 2.63
CA CYS A 74 -3.29 -5.79 4.08
C CYS A 74 -4.67 -6.19 4.63
N THR A 75 -5.72 -6.23 3.80
CA THR A 75 -7.09 -6.56 4.24
C THR A 75 -7.59 -7.94 3.79
N ALA A 76 -6.75 -8.70 3.09
CA ALA A 76 -7.07 -10.05 2.62
C ALA A 76 -7.41 -10.98 3.79
N GLN A 77 -8.35 -11.91 3.59
CA GLN A 77 -8.69 -12.88 4.65
C GLN A 77 -7.61 -13.95 4.85
N ILE A 78 -6.94 -14.30 3.75
CA ILE A 78 -5.83 -15.24 3.64
C ILE A 78 -4.69 -14.46 2.97
N LEU A 79 -3.51 -14.49 3.57
CA LEU A 79 -2.30 -13.96 2.95
C LEU A 79 -1.66 -15.07 2.12
N ASP A 80 -1.34 -14.79 0.86
CA ASP A 80 -0.54 -15.70 0.04
C ASP A 80 0.86 -15.87 0.65
N ASP A 81 1.55 -16.98 0.32
CA ASP A 81 2.91 -17.27 0.82
C ASP A 81 3.88 -16.10 0.65
N PHE A 82 3.67 -15.28 -0.40
CA PHE A 82 4.31 -14.00 -0.56
C PHE A 82 3.33 -12.98 -1.12
N LEU A 83 3.23 -11.81 -0.47
CA LEU A 83 2.42 -10.70 -0.99
C LEU A 83 2.85 -10.28 -2.40
N THR A 84 4.12 -10.54 -2.76
CA THR A 84 4.74 -10.14 -4.02
C THR A 84 4.19 -10.89 -5.22
N LEU A 85 3.56 -12.06 -5.07
CA LEU A 85 3.05 -12.84 -6.21
C LEU A 85 1.99 -12.08 -7.01
N ASP A 86 1.00 -11.53 -6.31
CA ASP A 86 -0.05 -10.72 -6.92
C ASP A 86 0.49 -9.41 -7.51
N ALA A 87 1.44 -8.78 -6.81
CA ALA A 87 2.10 -7.57 -7.30
C ALA A 87 2.94 -7.85 -8.56
N TYR A 88 3.64 -8.98 -8.60
CA TYR A 88 4.52 -9.37 -9.70
C TYR A 88 3.75 -9.60 -11.00
N ASN A 89 2.57 -10.25 -10.92
CA ASN A 89 1.69 -10.41 -12.07
C ASN A 89 1.37 -9.07 -12.74
N ARG A 90 1.14 -8.01 -11.94
CA ARG A 90 0.86 -6.67 -12.44
C ARG A 90 2.10 -5.99 -13.03
N ILE A 91 3.27 -6.19 -12.42
CA ILE A 91 4.53 -5.69 -12.98
C ILE A 91 4.79 -6.31 -14.35
N VAL A 92 4.59 -7.63 -14.50
CA VAL A 92 4.77 -8.32 -15.80
C VAL A 92 3.76 -7.84 -16.83
N LEU A 93 2.51 -7.54 -16.45
CA LEU A 93 1.52 -6.96 -17.35
C LEU A 93 1.90 -5.55 -17.84
N HIS A 94 2.47 -4.72 -16.97
CA HIS A 94 2.88 -3.35 -17.31
C HIS A 94 4.26 -3.26 -17.96
N TYR A 95 5.14 -4.22 -17.68
CA TYR A 95 6.48 -4.36 -18.22
C TYR A 95 6.70 -5.79 -18.73
N PRO A 96 6.00 -6.19 -19.81
CA PRO A 96 6.22 -7.50 -20.40
C PRO A 96 7.68 -7.57 -20.86
N LYS A 97 8.42 -8.58 -20.38
CA LYS A 97 9.77 -8.87 -20.89
C LYS A 97 9.68 -9.02 -22.41
N GLY A 98 10.27 -8.09 -23.15
CA GLY A 98 10.18 -8.02 -24.61
C GLY A 98 10.31 -6.60 -25.19
N LEU A 99 10.08 -5.54 -24.41
CA LEU A 99 10.40 -4.16 -24.83
C LEU A 99 11.85 -3.82 -24.50
N THR A 100 12.77 -4.41 -25.26
CA THR A 100 14.08 -3.81 -25.51
C THR A 100 13.80 -2.43 -26.09
N ARG A 101 14.03 -1.36 -25.33
CA ARG A 101 14.09 -0.02 -25.90
C ARG A 101 15.35 0.04 -26.78
N LEU A 102 15.18 -0.28 -28.06
CA LEU A 102 16.02 0.24 -29.14
C LEU A 102 15.61 1.67 -29.45
#